data_AF-A0A7V8TUV4-F1
#
_entry.id   AF-A0A7V8TUV4-F1
#
_cell.length_a   1.000
_cell.length_b   1.000
_cell.length_c   1.000
_cell.angle_alpha   90.00
_cell.angle_beta   90.00
_cell.angle_gamma   90.00
#
_symmetry.space_group_name_H-M   'P 1'
#
loop_
_entity.id
_entity.type
_entity.pdbx_description
1 polymer ?
#
loop_
_entity_poly.entity_id
_entity_poly.type
_entity_poly.pdbx_seq_one_letter_code
_entity_poly.pdbx_strand_id
1 'polypeptide(L)'
;QHGGDLGRRMHRALAVAVAAGQRGIIIGGDCASLEADDLVAAMAALDAGRHLVIKPADDGGYLLVGGDCAPARLFQGIPWSSPDVMRRTRARLRRLGLPWAELP
;
A
#
# COMPACT_ATOMS: atom_id res chain seq x y z
N GLN A 1 16.39 -14.11 -8.71
CA GLN A 1 15.69 -13.00 -9.41
C GLN A 1 15.17 -13.52 -10.74
N HIS A 2 14.08 -12.95 -11.28
CA HIS A 2 13.16 -13.43 -12.34
C HIS A 2 11.81 -13.94 -11.79
N GLY A 3 10.90 -13.00 -11.53
CA GLY A 3 9.55 -13.28 -11.04
C GLY A 3 8.78 -12.01 -10.68
N GLY A 4 8.67 -11.07 -11.62
CA GLY A 4 7.99 -9.78 -11.47
C GLY A 4 8.69 -8.82 -10.50
N ASP A 5 8.74 -7.53 -10.85
CA ASP A 5 9.15 -6.53 -9.86
C ASP A 5 8.27 -6.64 -8.59
N LEU A 6 8.79 -6.21 -7.44
CA LEU A 6 8.07 -6.25 -6.16
C LEU A 6 6.66 -5.63 -6.27
N GLY A 7 6.54 -4.58 -7.08
CA GLY A 7 5.29 -3.91 -7.38
C GLY A 7 4.24 -4.80 -8.03
N ARG A 8 4.61 -5.65 -8.99
CA ARG A 8 3.72 -6.63 -9.60
C ARG A 8 3.23 -7.66 -8.59
N ARG A 9 4.08 -8.07 -7.64
CA ARG A 9 3.68 -8.99 -6.57
C ARG A 9 2.68 -8.34 -5.63
N MET A 10 2.94 -7.11 -5.17
CA MET A 10 2.01 -6.37 -4.31
C MET A 10 0.69 -6.08 -5.01
N HIS A 11 0.73 -5.62 -6.27
CA HIS A 11 -0.48 -5.43 -7.07
C HIS A 11 -1.32 -6.71 -7.14
N ARG A 12 -0.70 -7.85 -7.44
CA ARG A 12 -1.41 -9.14 -7.52
C ARG A 12 -2.01 -9.54 -6.18
N ALA A 13 -1.27 -9.41 -5.09
CA ALA A 13 -1.75 -9.74 -3.75
C ALA A 13 -3.00 -8.91 -3.39
N LEU A 14 -2.95 -7.60 -3.62
CA LEU A 14 -4.10 -6.72 -3.37
C LEU A 14 -5.26 -7.00 -4.33
N ALA A 15 -4.98 -7.22 -5.62
CA ALA A 15 -5.99 -7.50 -6.64
C ALA A 15 -6.76 -8.81 -6.37
N VAL A 16 -6.11 -9.82 -5.79
CA VAL A 16 -6.79 -11.08 -5.41
C VAL A 16 -7.86 -10.82 -4.35
N ALA A 17 -7.54 -10.08 -3.29
CA ALA A 17 -8.51 -9.73 -2.25
C ALA A 17 -9.65 -8.89 -2.83
N VAL A 18 -9.32 -7.87 -3.62
CA VAL A 18 -10.30 -6.97 -4.25
C VAL A 18 -11.23 -7.71 -5.21
N ALA A 19 -10.71 -8.65 -6.01
CA ALA A 19 -11.51 -9.46 -6.93
C ALA A 19 -12.50 -10.39 -6.19
N ALA A 20 -12.22 -10.74 -4.93
CA ALA A 20 -13.13 -11.48 -4.06
C ALA A 20 -14.14 -10.56 -3.35
N GLY A 21 -14.17 -9.26 -3.65
CA GLY A 21 -15.01 -8.27 -2.96
C GLY A 21 -14.51 -7.96 -1.54
N GLN A 22 -13.25 -8.27 -1.24
CA GLN A 22 -12.63 -8.06 0.07
C GLN A 22 -11.64 -6.89 0.03
N ARG A 23 -11.38 -6.32 1.21
CA ARG A 23 -10.26 -5.40 1.41
C ARG A 23 -8.99 -6.21 1.62
N GLY A 24 -7.89 -5.77 1.03
CA GLY A 24 -6.58 -6.37 1.22
C GLY A 24 -5.66 -5.43 1.98
N ILE A 25 -4.84 -5.98 2.87
CA ILE A 25 -3.73 -5.29 3.51
C ILE A 25 -2.46 -6.09 3.22
N ILE A 26 -1.41 -5.40 2.77
CA ILE A 26 -0.07 -5.93 2.55
C ILE A 26 0.84 -5.28 3.57
N ILE A 27 1.56 -6.11 4.31
CA ILE A 27 2.57 -5.70 5.29
C ILE A 27 3.95 -6.18 4.85
N GLY A 28 4.98 -5.38 5.14
CA GLY A 28 6.36 -5.78 4.96
C GLY A 28 6.73 -6.97 5.87
N GLY A 29 7.68 -7.81 5.43
CA GLY A 29 8.12 -8.96 6.22
C GLY A 29 8.89 -8.58 7.49
N ASP A 30 9.65 -7.48 7.46
CA ASP A 30 10.51 -7.01 8.56
C ASP A 30 9.87 -5.83 9.33
N CYS A 31 8.60 -5.95 9.67
CA CYS A 31 7.83 -4.88 10.33
C CYS A 31 7.99 -4.89 11.86
N ALA A 32 9.20 -4.67 12.37
CA ALA A 32 9.42 -4.57 13.83
C ALA A 32 8.65 -3.40 14.48
N SER A 33 8.29 -2.38 13.71
CA SER A 33 7.60 -1.16 14.15
C SER A 33 6.11 -1.11 13.77
N LEU A 34 5.55 -2.19 13.21
CA LEU A 34 4.12 -2.26 12.92
C LEU A 34 3.39 -2.84 14.13
N GLU A 35 2.39 -2.12 14.62
CA GLU A 35 1.61 -2.50 15.80
C GLU A 35 0.20 -2.94 15.40
N ALA A 36 -0.50 -3.62 16.32
CA ALA A 36 -1.89 -4.01 16.09
C ALA A 36 -2.80 -2.80 15.80
N ASP A 37 -2.52 -1.68 16.47
CA ASP A 37 -3.26 -0.43 16.29
C ASP A 37 -3.13 0.13 14.86
N ASP A 38 -2.04 -0.17 14.15
CA ASP A 38 -1.89 0.22 12.74
C ASP A 38 -2.85 -0.52 11.82
N LEU A 39 -3.07 -1.81 12.09
CA LEU A 39 -4.04 -2.61 11.34
C LEU A 39 -5.46 -2.14 11.63
N VAL A 40 -5.76 -1.82 12.88
CA VAL A 40 -7.06 -1.25 13.29
C VAL A 40 -7.28 0.10 12.61
N ALA A 41 -6.30 1.00 12.63
CA ALA A 41 -6.36 2.30 11.98
C ALA A 41 -6.49 2.18 10.45
N ALA A 42 -5.78 1.23 9.84
CA ALA A 42 -5.89 0.96 8.41
C ALA A 42 -7.31 0.54 8.03
N MET A 43 -7.90 -0.40 8.77
CA MET A 43 -9.27 -0.85 8.54
C MET A 43 -10.29 0.27 8.78
N ALA A 44 -10.15 1.03 9.87
CA ALA A 44 -11.02 2.16 10.18
C ALA A 44 -10.98 3.24 9.08
N ALA A 45 -9.82 3.51 8.48
CA ALA A 45 -9.70 4.43 7.35
C ALA A 45 -10.47 3.92 6.12
N LEU A 46 -10.40 2.62 5.84
CA LEU A 46 -11.16 2.02 4.73
C LEU A 46 -12.68 2.05 5.01
N ASP A 47 -13.09 1.82 6.26
CA ASP A 47 -14.50 1.97 6.69
C ASP A 47 -15.01 3.41 6.58
N ALA A 48 -14.15 4.39 6.81
CA ALA A 48 -14.45 5.81 6.65
C ALA A 48 -14.52 6.27 5.17
N GLY A 49 -14.51 5.36 4.20
CA GLY A 49 -14.65 5.66 2.78
C GLY A 49 -13.34 6.00 2.06
N ARG A 50 -12.19 5.61 2.60
CA ARG A 50 -10.92 5.65 1.86
C ARG A 50 -10.76 4.38 1.05
N HIS A 51 -10.30 4.52 -0.19
CA HIS A 51 -10.09 3.37 -1.07
C HIS A 51 -8.68 2.78 -0.95
N LEU A 52 -7.73 3.58 -0.43
CA LEU A 52 -6.35 3.18 -0.21
C LEU A 52 -5.85 3.74 1.12
N VAL A 53 -5.01 2.97 1.81
CA VAL A 53 -4.34 3.37 3.05
C VAL A 53 -2.87 2.96 3.01
N ILE A 54 -1.97 3.82 3.50
CA ILE A 54 -0.53 3.55 3.56
C ILE A 54 0.03 3.99 4.91
N LYS A 55 0.90 3.17 5.51
CA LYS A 55 1.76 3.58 6.63
C LYS A 55 3.21 3.73 6.14
N PRO A 56 3.78 4.94 6.14
CA PRO A 56 5.18 5.16 5.78
C PRO A 56 6.14 4.37 6.69
N ALA A 57 7.33 4.09 6.17
CA ALA A 57 8.46 3.62 6.95
C ALA A 57 9.52 4.72 7.03
N ASP A 58 10.32 4.72 8.09
CA ASP A 58 11.37 5.73 8.32
C ASP A 58 12.47 5.71 7.25
N ASP A 59 12.66 4.57 6.57
CA ASP A 59 13.63 4.37 5.50
C ASP A 59 13.19 4.95 4.14
N GLY A 60 11.99 5.56 4.08
CA GLY A 60 11.38 6.11 2.86
C GLY A 60 10.55 5.10 2.07
N GLY A 61 10.38 3.87 2.56
CA GLY A 61 9.41 2.88 2.12
C GLY A 61 8.04 3.04 2.79
N TYR A 62 7.31 1.93 2.90
CA TYR A 62 6.08 1.84 3.67
C TYR A 62 5.97 0.48 4.35
N LEU A 63 5.50 0.46 5.59
CA LEU A 63 5.28 -0.75 6.40
C LEU A 63 4.00 -1.46 5.99
N LEU A 64 2.99 -0.68 5.59
CA LEU A 64 1.65 -1.14 5.26
C LEU A 64 1.13 -0.44 4.01
N VAL A 65 0.49 -1.20 3.11
CA VAL A 65 -0.39 -0.68 2.06
C VAL A 65 -1.65 -1.53 2.01
N GLY A 66 -2.82 -0.90 2.05
CA GLY A 66 -4.11 -1.57 1.97
C GLY A 66 -5.12 -0.83 1.12
N GLY A 67 -6.20 -1.52 0.77
CA GLY A 67 -7.26 -0.93 -0.04
C GLY A 67 -8.41 -1.88 -0.38
N ASP A 68 -9.49 -1.29 -0.86
CA ASP A 68 -10.61 -1.97 -1.52
C ASP A 68 -10.48 -1.94 -3.06
N CYS A 69 -9.40 -1.34 -3.57
CA CYS A 69 -9.06 -1.27 -4.98
C CYS A 69 -7.57 -1.57 -5.19
N ALA A 70 -7.21 -2.01 -6.40
CA ALA A 70 -5.83 -2.38 -6.73
C ALA A 70 -5.34 -1.71 -8.03
N PRO A 71 -5.16 -0.37 -8.05
CA PRO A 71 -4.67 0.32 -9.24
C PRO A 71 -3.22 -0.10 -9.54
N ALA A 72 -3.00 -0.83 -10.64
CA ALA A 72 -1.66 -1.27 -11.07
C ALA A 72 -0.63 -0.13 -11.15
N ARG A 73 -1.08 1.08 -11.54
CA ARG A 73 -0.25 2.28 -11.63
C ARG A 73 0.32 2.72 -10.28
N LEU A 74 -0.28 2.33 -9.14
CA LEU A 74 0.26 2.62 -7.82
C LEU A 74 1.66 2.00 -7.66
N PHE A 75 1.84 0.76 -8.13
CA PHE A 75 3.06 -0.03 -7.92
C PHE A 75 4.03 -0.03 -9.12
N GLN A 76 3.57 0.32 -10.31
CA GLN A 76 4.35 0.17 -11.55
C GLN A 76 5.56 1.12 -11.66
N GLY A 77 6.81 0.65 -11.71
CA GLY A 77 7.98 1.53 -11.91
C GLY A 77 8.36 2.37 -10.68
N ILE A 78 8.01 1.89 -9.50
CA ILE A 78 8.64 2.36 -8.26
C ILE A 78 10.07 1.77 -8.21
N PRO A 79 11.10 2.59 -7.91
CA PRO A 79 12.43 2.07 -7.61
C PRO A 79 12.41 1.46 -6.22
N TRP A 80 12.05 0.18 -6.12
CA TRP A 80 12.04 -0.55 -4.86
C TRP A 80 13.43 -0.56 -4.22
N SER A 81 13.50 -0.64 -2.89
CA SER A 81 14.76 -0.55 -2.11
C SER A 81 15.46 0.82 -2.24
N SER A 82 14.66 1.90 -2.32
CA SER A 82 15.13 3.28 -2.36
C SER A 82 14.31 4.13 -1.37
N PRO A 83 14.89 5.19 -0.77
CA PRO A 83 14.13 6.15 0.05
C PRO A 83 13.09 6.95 -0.75
N ASP A 84 13.09 6.80 -2.08
CA ASP A 84 12.14 7.45 -2.98
C ASP A 84 10.77 6.76 -3.07
N VAL A 85 10.64 5.55 -2.53
CA VAL A 85 9.45 4.70 -2.68
C VAL A 85 8.19 5.46 -2.25
N MET A 86 8.12 5.93 -1.01
CA MET A 86 6.94 6.61 -0.47
C MET A 86 6.66 7.91 -1.20
N ARG A 87 7.69 8.69 -1.54
CA ARG A 87 7.54 9.94 -2.29
C ARG A 87 6.89 9.71 -3.65
N ARG A 88 7.33 8.68 -4.39
CA ARG A 88 6.74 8.34 -5.69
C ARG A 88 5.34 7.75 -5.56
N THR A 89 5.07 6.99 -4.51
CA THR A 89 3.74 6.45 -4.20
C THR A 89 2.74 7.57 -3.91
N ARG A 90 3.08 8.55 -3.06
CA ARG A 90 2.24 9.75 -2.82
C ARG A 90 1.92 10.51 -4.12
N ALA A 91 2.92 10.69 -4.99
CA ALA A 91 2.71 11.37 -6.28
C ALA A 91 1.72 10.61 -7.18
N ARG A 92 1.68 9.28 -7.10
CA ARG A 92 0.72 8.45 -7.85
C ARG A 92 -0.66 8.49 -7.26
N LEU A 93 -0.78 8.39 -5.94
CA LEU A 93 -2.06 8.51 -5.24
C LEU A 93 -2.74 9.83 -5.59
N ARG A 94 -2.00 10.94 -5.59
CA ARG A 94 -2.50 12.25 -6.03
C ARG A 94 -2.98 12.26 -7.49
N ARG A 95 -2.26 11.58 -8.39
CA ARG A 95 -2.65 11.47 -9.82
C ARG A 95 -3.82 10.53 -10.06
N LEU A 96 -4.02 9.53 -9.22
CA LEU A 96 -5.14 8.60 -9.31
C LEU A 96 -6.47 9.26 -8.92
N GLY A 97 -6.43 10.34 -8.12
CA GLY A 97 -7.63 11.08 -7.71
C GLY A 97 -8.55 10.27 -6.78
N LEU A 98 -8.06 9.15 -6.23
CA LEU A 98 -8.82 8.31 -5.31
C LEU A 98 -8.70 8.84 -3.88
N PRO A 99 -9.77 8.79 -3.07
CA PRO A 99 -9.68 8.95 -1.63
C PRO A 99 -8.67 7.99 -1.01
N TRP A 100 -7.67 8.52 -0.31
CA TRP A 100 -6.67 7.72 0.39
C TRP A 100 -6.31 8.34 1.75
N ALA A 101 -5.76 7.53 2.64
CA ALA A 101 -5.24 7.97 3.94
C ALA A 101 -3.76 7.59 4.11
N GLU A 102 -3.02 8.47 4.76
CA GLU A 102 -1.69 8.20 5.29
C GLU A 102 -1.82 8.03 6.80
N LEU A 103 -1.37 6.90 7.32
CA LEU A 103 -1.27 6.66 8.76
C LEU A 103 0.01 7.32 9.30
N PRO A 104 -0.01 7.76 10.58
CA PRO A 104 1.17 8.31 11.24
C PRO A 104 2.30 7.29 11.38
#